data_AF-A0A1M4ERG1-F1
#
_entry.id   AF-A0A1M4ERG1-F1
#
_cell.length_a   1.000
_cell.length_b   1.000
_cell.length_c   1.000
_cell.angle_alpha   90.00
_cell.angle_beta   90.00
_cell.angle_gamma   90.00
#
_symmetry.space_group_name_H-M   'P 1'
#
loop_
_entity.id
_entity.type
_entity.pdbx_description
1 polymer ?
#
loop_
_entity_poly.entity_id
_entity_poly.type
_entity_poly.pdbx_seq_one_letter_code
_entity_poly.pdbx_strand_id
1 'polypeptide(L)'
;MNLSETAFLLGDSLRWFTPAVEVTLCGHATLATAHVLYSTGVGDGPLEFTTASGTLTVNRRTDGMITMDFPAMEVTPAEAPPAWRKPSASPWYGSAKASSTW
;
A
#
# COMPACT_ATOMS: atom_id res chain seq x y z
N MET A 1 -9.83 13.16 -16.88
CA MET A 1 -10.06 12.78 -15.46
C MET A 1 -9.10 13.58 -14.59
N ASN A 2 -9.52 14.04 -13.42
CA ASN A 2 -8.69 14.80 -12.47
C ASN A 2 -8.69 14.11 -11.09
N LEU A 3 -8.24 12.86 -11.07
CA LEU A 3 -8.12 12.01 -9.88
C LEU A 3 -6.62 11.76 -9.59
N SER A 4 -6.30 11.20 -8.42
CA SER A 4 -4.91 10.85 -8.06
C SER A 4 -4.26 9.98 -9.14
N GLU A 5 -4.91 8.89 -9.55
CA GLU A 5 -4.48 8.00 -10.63
C GLU A 5 -5.68 7.43 -11.37
N THR A 6 -5.45 7.09 -12.64
CA THR A 6 -6.35 6.30 -13.47
C THR A 6 -5.64 5.03 -13.88
N ALA A 7 -6.26 3.89 -13.62
CA ALA A 7 -5.75 2.57 -14.00
C ALA A 7 -6.31 2.15 -15.37
N PHE A 8 -5.46 1.56 -16.21
CA PHE A 8 -5.83 0.98 -17.49
C PHE A 8 -5.40 -0.49 -17.51
N LEU A 9 -6.34 -1.39 -17.80
CA LEU A 9 -6.13 -2.83 -17.85
C LEU A 9 -6.35 -3.34 -19.29
N LEU A 10 -5.36 -4.07 -19.81
CA LEU A 10 -5.45 -4.78 -21.09
C LEU A 10 -4.97 -6.22 -20.90
N GLY A 11 -5.91 -7.17 -20.90
CA GLY A 11 -5.60 -8.54 -20.46
C GLY A 11 -5.20 -8.52 -18.98
N ASP A 12 -3.99 -8.97 -18.68
CA ASP A 12 -3.34 -8.91 -17.37
C ASP A 12 -2.42 -7.68 -17.20
N SER A 13 -2.15 -6.93 -18.27
CA SER A 13 -1.26 -5.77 -18.23
C SER A 13 -1.95 -4.58 -17.58
N LEU A 14 -1.41 -4.12 -16.45
CA LEU A 14 -1.96 -3.02 -15.66
C LEU A 14 -0.98 -1.85 -15.59
N ARG A 15 -1.49 -0.66 -15.94
CA ARG A 15 -0.73 0.60 -15.97
C ARG A 15 -1.50 1.70 -15.26
N TRP A 16 -0.78 2.64 -14.66
CA TRP A 16 -1.37 3.76 -13.92
C TRP A 16 -0.82 5.09 -14.35
N PHE A 17 -1.70 6.07 -14.46
CA PHE A 17 -1.36 7.42 -14.85
C PHE A 17 -1.94 8.40 -13.84
N THR A 18 -1.08 9.27 -13.32
CA THR A 18 -1.53 10.55 -12.77
C THR A 18 -2.01 11.44 -13.93
N PRO A 19 -2.60 12.63 -13.67
CA PRO A 19 -2.94 13.56 -14.74
C PRO A 19 -1.75 13.99 -15.61
N ALA A 20 -0.50 13.88 -15.11
CA ALA A 20 0.69 14.36 -15.79
C ALA A 20 1.55 13.25 -16.39
N VAL A 21 1.73 12.13 -15.67
CA VAL A 21 2.71 11.10 -16.01
C VAL A 21 2.26 9.70 -15.60
N GLU A 22 2.82 8.70 -16.28
CA GLU A 22 2.77 7.31 -15.87
C GLU A 22 3.57 7.07 -14.59
N VAL A 23 3.06 6.22 -13.71
CA VAL A 23 3.76 5.78 -12.49
C VAL A 23 3.97 4.27 -12.52
N THR A 24 5.08 3.80 -11.98
CA THR A 24 5.48 2.38 -12.10
C THR A 24 4.76 1.46 -11.12
N LEU A 25 4.24 2.00 -10.01
CA LEU A 25 3.53 1.26 -8.97
C LEU A 25 2.46 2.16 -8.31
N CYS A 26 1.23 1.67 -8.18
CA CYS A 26 0.17 2.38 -7.45
C CYS A 26 -0.78 1.39 -6.75
N GLY A 27 -0.61 1.21 -5.44
CA GLY A 27 -1.31 0.15 -4.71
C GLY A 27 -2.83 0.29 -4.65
N HIS A 28 -3.35 1.48 -4.34
CA HIS A 28 -4.80 1.70 -4.23
C HIS A 28 -5.51 1.56 -5.57
N ALA A 29 -4.88 2.02 -6.67
CA ALA A 29 -5.45 1.85 -7.99
C ALA A 29 -5.44 0.38 -8.45
N THR A 30 -4.46 -0.43 -8.04
CA THR A 30 -4.49 -1.90 -8.23
C THR A 30 -5.66 -2.54 -7.49
N LEU A 31 -5.84 -2.22 -6.20
CA LEU A 31 -6.94 -2.75 -5.39
C LEU A 31 -8.31 -2.33 -5.94
N ALA A 32 -8.44 -1.09 -6.42
CA ALA A 32 -9.66 -0.59 -7.07
C ALA A 32 -9.96 -1.35 -8.38
N THR A 33 -8.93 -1.63 -9.18
CA THR A 33 -9.08 -2.43 -10.41
C THR A 33 -9.55 -3.86 -10.09
N ALA A 34 -8.92 -4.51 -9.12
CA ALA A 34 -9.34 -5.83 -8.65
C ALA A 34 -10.77 -5.81 -8.12
N HIS A 35 -11.16 -4.79 -7.36
CA HIS A 35 -12.53 -4.63 -6.88
C HIS A 35 -13.55 -4.61 -8.03
N VAL A 36 -13.27 -3.87 -9.11
CA VAL A 36 -14.14 -3.85 -10.30
C VAL A 36 -14.21 -5.24 -10.95
N LEU A 37 -13.09 -5.93 -11.12
CA LEU A 37 -13.08 -7.28 -11.73
C LEU A 37 -13.88 -8.29 -10.89
N TYR A 38 -13.72 -8.27 -9.57
CA TYR A 38 -14.48 -9.14 -8.66
C TYR A 38 -15.97 -8.80 -8.61
N SER A 39 -16.33 -7.52 -8.61
CA SER A 39 -17.73 -7.09 -8.50
C SER A 39 -18.52 -7.26 -9.80
N THR A 40 -17.84 -7.24 -10.94
CA THR A 40 -18.45 -7.49 -12.26
C THR A 40 -18.45 -8.96 -12.67
N GLY A 41 -17.89 -9.86 -11.84
CA GLY A 41 -17.84 -11.30 -12.10
C GLY A 41 -16.81 -11.72 -13.14
N VAL A 42 -15.86 -10.84 -13.48
CA VAL A 42 -14.75 -11.16 -14.40
C VAL A 42 -13.63 -11.91 -13.65
N GLY A 43 -13.43 -11.61 -12.38
CA GLY A 43 -12.46 -12.30 -11.51
C GLY A 43 -13.14 -13.24 -10.52
N ASP A 44 -12.72 -14.51 -10.49
CA ASP A 44 -13.24 -15.54 -9.55
C ASP A 44 -12.17 -16.17 -8.65
N GLY A 45 -10.91 -15.76 -8.78
CA GLY A 45 -9.78 -16.26 -8.00
C GLY A 45 -8.72 -15.20 -7.75
N PRO A 46 -7.49 -15.59 -7.37
CA PRO A 46 -6.35 -14.67 -7.33
C PRO A 46 -6.17 -13.98 -8.68
N LEU A 47 -5.95 -12.67 -8.66
CA LEU A 47 -5.66 -11.86 -9.85
C LEU A 47 -4.17 -11.56 -9.89
N GLU A 48 -3.55 -11.80 -11.03
CA GLU A 48 -2.15 -11.45 -11.28
C GLU A 48 -2.10 -10.36 -12.34
N PHE A 49 -1.43 -9.25 -12.01
CA PHE A 49 -1.24 -8.14 -12.92
C PHE A 49 0.22 -8.01 -13.33
N THR A 50 0.46 -7.92 -14.64
CA THR A 50 1.79 -7.62 -15.19
C THR A 50 1.98 -6.11 -15.26
N THR A 51 2.99 -5.58 -14.56
CA THR A 51 3.20 -4.14 -14.36
C THR A 51 4.67 -3.76 -14.59
N ALA A 52 4.97 -2.46 -14.69
CA ALA A 52 6.35 -1.98 -14.83
C ALA A 52 7.24 -2.31 -13.61
N SER A 53 6.65 -2.52 -12.43
CA SER A 53 7.34 -2.90 -11.20
C SER A 53 7.31 -4.41 -10.93
N GLY A 54 6.96 -5.22 -11.94
CA GLY A 54 6.84 -6.67 -11.84
C GLY A 54 5.40 -7.14 -11.63
N THR A 55 5.22 -8.41 -11.29
CA THR A 55 3.89 -9.00 -11.09
C THR A 55 3.33 -8.62 -9.72
N LEU A 56 2.09 -8.15 -9.68
CA LEU A 56 1.34 -7.90 -8.45
C LEU A 56 0.21 -8.92 -8.32
N THR A 57 0.14 -9.60 -7.19
CA THR A 57 -0.91 -10.58 -6.88
C THR A 57 -1.92 -9.97 -5.92
N VAL A 58 -3.20 -10.06 -6.30
CA VAL A 58 -4.34 -9.61 -5.49
C VAL A 58 -5.25 -10.79 -5.19
N ASN A 59 -5.67 -10.89 -3.93
CA ASN A 59 -6.55 -11.94 -3.44
C ASN A 59 -7.83 -11.34 -2.88
N ARG A 60 -8.95 -12.05 -3.06
CA ARG A 60 -10.21 -11.76 -2.38
C ARG A 60 -10.47 -12.80 -1.31
N ARG A 61 -10.63 -12.33 -0.08
CA ARG A 61 -10.98 -13.15 1.08
C ARG A 61 -12.48 -13.44 1.12
N THR A 62 -12.85 -14.46 1.88
CA THR A 62 -14.26 -14.88 2.08
C THR A 62 -15.09 -13.83 2.81
N ASP A 63 -14.46 -12.97 3.60
CA ASP A 63 -15.08 -11.82 4.28
C ASP A 63 -15.27 -10.59 3.37
N GLY A 64 -14.87 -10.68 2.09
CA GLY A 64 -14.97 -9.60 1.13
C GLY A 64 -13.79 -8.63 1.12
N MET A 65 -12.79 -8.79 2.00
CA MET A 65 -11.56 -8.00 1.94
C MET A 65 -10.74 -8.35 0.70
N ILE A 66 -10.18 -7.33 0.06
CA ILE A 66 -9.22 -7.47 -1.03
C ILE A 66 -7.83 -7.15 -0.48
N THR A 67 -6.89 -8.07 -0.67
CA THR A 67 -5.51 -7.95 -0.16
C THR A 67 -4.53 -8.07 -1.30
N MET A 68 -3.41 -7.36 -1.21
CA MET A 68 -2.34 -7.40 -2.20
C MET A 68 -1.00 -7.56 -1.50
N ASP A 69 -0.14 -8.37 -2.09
CA ASP A 69 1.19 -8.62 -1.56
C ASP A 69 2.19 -7.57 -2.08
N PHE A 70 3.02 -7.07 -1.16
CA PHE A 70 4.16 -6.22 -1.51
C PHE A 70 5.44 -6.88 -1.03
N PRO A 71 6.55 -6.76 -1.78
CA PRO A 71 7.85 -7.14 -1.27
C PRO A 71 8.15 -6.33 -0.01
N ALA A 72 8.55 -7.01 1.06
CA ALA A 72 9.00 -6.34 2.27
C ALA A 72 10.27 -5.54 1.95
N MET A 73 10.26 -4.24 2.26
CA MET A 73 11.48 -3.43 2.22
C MET A 73 12.19 -3.55 3.55
N GLU A 74 13.49 -3.87 3.51
CA GLU A 74 14.32 -3.84 4.71
C GLU A 74 14.45 -2.39 5.21
N VAL A 75 14.14 -2.20 6.49
CA VAL A 75 14.27 -0.89 7.14
C VAL A 75 15.56 -0.87 7.94
N THR A 76 16.46 0.05 7.62
CA THR A 76 17.66 0.30 8.42
C THR A 76 17.38 1.35 9.50
N PRO A 77 17.88 1.17 10.75
CA PRO A 77 17.80 2.22 11.75
C PRO A 77 18.42 3.52 11.24
N ALA A 78 17.69 4.63 11.37
CA ALA A 78 18.16 5.95 11.02
C ALA A 78 18.19 6.85 12.26
N GLU A 79 19.21 7.69 12.38
CA GLU A 79 19.28 8.67 13.46
C GLU A 79 18.19 9.74 13.23
N ALA A 80 17.36 9.96 14.25
CA ALA A 80 16.32 10.97 14.17
C ALA A 80 16.96 12.37 14.01
N PRO A 81 16.45 13.21 13.08
CA PRO A 81 16.80 14.61 12.97
C PRO A 81 16.75 15.31 14.35
N PRO A 82 17.68 16.24 14.65
CA PRO A 82 17.77 16.89 15.95
C PRO A 82 16.45 17.50 16.43
N ALA A 83 15.64 18.03 15.50
CA ALA A 83 14.33 18.62 15.76
C ALA A 83 13.26 17.63 16.27
N TRP A 84 13.48 16.32 16.09
CA TRP A 84 12.55 15.25 16.50
C TRP A 84 13.09 14.41 17.65
N ARG A 85 14.28 14.74 18.17
CA ARG A 85 14.78 14.11 19.39
C ARG A 85 13.89 14.56 20.54
N LYS A 86 13.44 13.61 21.36
CA LYS A 86 12.74 13.94 22.60
C LYS A 86 13.61 14.91 23.40
N PRO A 87 13.08 16.05 23.86
CA PRO A 87 13.83 16.91 24.76
C PRO A 87 14.31 16.06 25.93
N SER A 88 15.61 16.06 26.20
CA SER A 88 16.16 15.42 27.38
C SER A 88 15.49 16.06 28.60
N ALA A 89 14.60 15.32 29.25
CA ALA A 89 13.87 15.71 30.45
C ALA A 89 13.08 17.04 30.34
N SER A 90 11.91 16.99 29.69
CA SER A 90 10.87 17.98 30.01
C SER A 90 10.32 17.70 31.41
N PRO A 91 10.21 18.69 32.31
CA PRO A 91 9.64 18.51 33.65
C PRO A 91 8.15 18.13 33.63
N TRP A 92 7.50 18.20 32.47
CA TRP A 92 6.09 17.85 32.27
C TRP A 92 5.85 16.41 31.85
N TYR A 93 6.90 15.65 31.49
CA TYR A 93 6.78 14.22 31.24
C TYR A 93 6.91 13.46 32.57
N GLY A 94 5.84 13.52 33.36
CA GLY A 94 5.71 12.78 34.60
C GLY A 94 5.95 11.28 34.38
N SER A 95 6.62 10.67 35.35
CA SER A 95 7.00 9.26 35.43
C SER A 95 5.83 8.30 35.15
N ALA A 96 5.61 7.94 33.90
CA ALA A 96 4.90 6.71 33.58
C ALA A 96 5.88 5.55 33.84
N LYS A 97 5.79 4.95 35.03
CA LYS A 97 6.50 3.71 35.34
C LYS A 97 6.17 2.68 34.27
N ALA A 98 7.19 2.18 33.60
CA ALA A 98 7.09 0.97 32.82
C ALA A 98 6.73 -0.18 33.78
N SER A 99 5.48 -0.65 33.70
CA SER A 99 5.07 -1.94 34.25
C SER A 99 4.86 -2.86 33.06
N SER A 100 5.96 -3.43 32.57
CA SER A 100 5.96 -4.52 31.61
C SER A 100 5.76 -5.85 32.34
N THR A 101 4.53 -6.35 32.31
CA THR A 101 4.20 -7.77 32.35
C THR A 101 3.12 -8.01 31.28
N TRP A 102 3.55 -8.52 30.13
CA TRP A 102 2.75 -9.42 29.32
C TRP A 102 3.42 -10.79 29.44
#